data_AF-A0A4Q4XIE4-F1
#
_entry.id   AF-A0A4Q4XIE4-F1
#
_cell.length_a   1.000
_cell.length_b   1.000
_cell.length_c   1.000
_cell.angle_alpha   90.00
_cell.angle_beta   90.00
_cell.angle_gamma   90.00
#
_symmetry.space_group_name_H-M   'P 1'
#
loop_
_entity.id
_entity.type
_entity.pdbx_description
1 polymer ?
#
loop_
_entity_poly.entity_id
_entity_poly.type
_entity_poly.pdbx_seq_one_letter_code
_entity_poly.pdbx_strand_id
1 'polypeptide(L)'
;MIFGNEMCGWEHFMASQPYGNRLRAYRQKFHRFMGTRAALSRFHHLQELEAHRFLLRVLQTPDRLLQHVRTEAGAIILKMGYGYTIEPHEEDPLVSIADRALSQFSAAFVPGAWLVDTIPILRYLPDWMPGADFKRTAREWHATVTETAEKPMRFVRREIDAGKNEPSYVSDFYEQAGGKMTAEDEY
;
A
#
# COMPACT_ATOMS: atom_id res chain seq x y z
N MET A 1 9.96 6.11 -14.51
CA MET A 1 11.26 5.43 -14.34
C MET A 1 11.02 3.96 -14.61
N ILE A 2 11.74 3.38 -15.58
CA ILE A 2 11.60 1.98 -15.99
C ILE A 2 11.85 1.06 -14.79
N PHE A 3 12.89 1.36 -14.00
CA PHE A 3 13.23 0.55 -12.83
C PHE A 3 12.09 0.50 -11.81
N GLY A 4 11.66 1.67 -11.32
CA GLY A 4 10.59 1.74 -10.31
C GLY A 4 9.21 1.33 -10.81
N ASN A 5 8.75 1.88 -11.94
CA ASN A 5 7.39 1.64 -12.43
C ASN A 5 7.23 0.25 -13.02
N GLU A 6 8.01 -0.06 -14.07
CA GLU A 6 7.81 -1.28 -14.86
C GLU A 6 8.46 -2.49 -14.20
N MET A 7 9.70 -2.37 -13.72
CA MET A 7 10.42 -3.54 -13.20
C MET A 7 10.03 -3.86 -11.76
N CYS A 8 9.88 -2.85 -10.88
CA CYS A 8 9.44 -3.05 -9.50
C CYS A 8 7.90 -3.07 -9.35
N GLY A 9 7.12 -2.82 -10.41
CA GLY A 9 5.66 -2.93 -10.39
C GLY A 9 4.91 -1.76 -9.74
N TRP A 10 5.57 -0.64 -9.43
CA TRP A 10 4.91 0.53 -8.85
C TRP A 10 3.89 1.18 -9.79
N GLU A 11 3.92 0.86 -11.08
CA GLU A 11 2.99 1.40 -12.07
C GLU A 11 1.53 1.06 -11.80
N HIS A 12 1.21 0.08 -10.96
CA HIS A 12 -0.17 -0.24 -10.58
C HIS A 12 -0.72 0.70 -9.49
N PHE A 13 0.14 1.36 -8.72
CA PHE A 13 -0.28 2.26 -7.65
C PHE A 13 -0.78 3.58 -8.21
N MET A 14 -1.89 4.10 -7.64
CA MET A 14 -2.51 5.36 -8.09
C MET A 14 -1.52 6.52 -8.18
N ALA A 15 -0.56 6.62 -7.25
CA ALA A 15 0.43 7.70 -7.21
C ALA A 15 1.39 7.69 -8.41
N SER A 16 1.62 6.53 -9.03
CA SER A 16 2.55 6.34 -10.15
C SER A 16 1.85 6.32 -11.51
N GLN A 17 0.51 6.39 -11.53
CA GLN A 17 -0.26 6.37 -12.78
C GLN A 17 0.00 7.64 -13.60
N PRO A 18 0.24 7.53 -14.91
CA PRO A 18 0.19 8.69 -15.78
C PRO A 18 -1.22 9.27 -15.82
N TYR A 19 -1.33 10.55 -16.20
CA TYR A 19 -2.64 11.16 -16.37
C TYR A 19 -3.43 10.46 -17.49
N GLY A 20 -4.61 9.96 -17.15
CA GLY A 20 -5.45 9.21 -18.07
C GLY A 20 -6.73 8.71 -17.39
N ASN A 21 -7.50 7.91 -18.11
CA ASN A 21 -8.79 7.42 -17.63
C ASN A 21 -8.65 6.59 -16.33
N ARG A 22 -7.59 5.78 -16.22
CA ARG A 22 -7.30 4.97 -15.02
C ARG A 22 -7.08 5.84 -13.77
N LEU A 23 -6.18 6.83 -13.84
CA LEU A 23 -5.95 7.76 -12.73
C LEU A 23 -7.23 8.55 -12.36
N ARG A 24 -8.00 9.01 -13.35
CA ARG A 24 -9.27 9.71 -13.10
C ARG A 24 -10.26 8.81 -12.37
N ALA A 25 -10.40 7.55 -12.79
CA ALA A 25 -11.29 6.58 -12.15
C ALA A 25 -10.87 6.30 -10.69
N TYR A 26 -9.58 6.05 -10.44
CA TYR A 26 -9.08 5.87 -9.07
C TYR A 26 -9.36 7.08 -8.18
N ARG A 27 -9.03 8.30 -8.65
CA ARG A 27 -9.28 9.52 -7.89
C ARG A 27 -10.76 9.74 -7.62
N GLN A 28 -11.63 9.42 -8.58
CA GLN A 28 -13.08 9.51 -8.40
C GLN A 28 -13.57 8.53 -7.34
N LYS A 29 -13.16 7.26 -7.38
CA LYS A 29 -13.52 6.25 -6.37
C LYS A 29 -13.00 6.65 -4.98
N PHE A 30 -11.73 7.05 -4.87
CA PHE A 30 -11.10 7.47 -3.61
C PHE A 30 -11.75 8.74 -3.02
N HIS A 31 -12.04 9.73 -3.86
CA HIS A 31 -12.70 10.97 -3.43
C HIS A 31 -14.13 10.71 -2.92
N ARG A 32 -14.87 9.77 -3.52
CA ARG A 32 -16.19 9.38 -2.98
C ARG A 32 -16.08 8.73 -1.60
N PHE A 33 -15.05 7.92 -1.38
CA PHE A 33 -14.85 7.21 -0.12
C PHE A 33 -14.45 8.12 1.05
N MET A 34 -13.52 9.06 0.82
CA MET A 34 -12.93 9.88 1.89
C MET A 34 -12.58 11.32 1.49
N GLY A 35 -13.11 11.81 0.37
CA GLY A 35 -12.79 13.14 -0.17
C GLY A 35 -13.65 14.28 0.36
N THR A 36 -14.67 14.00 1.17
CA THR A 36 -15.54 15.01 1.79
C THR A 36 -15.51 14.91 3.31
N ARG A 37 -15.80 16.00 4.01
CA ARG A 37 -15.89 16.00 5.49
C ARG A 37 -16.93 15.00 6.01
N ALA A 38 -18.06 14.89 5.32
CA ALA A 38 -19.11 13.93 5.68
C ALA A 38 -18.64 12.48 5.50
N ALA A 39 -17.92 12.17 4.42
CA ALA A 39 -17.38 10.84 4.20
C ALA A 39 -16.25 10.46 5.19
N LEU A 40 -15.50 11.47 5.67
CA LEU A 40 -14.45 11.28 6.67
C LEU A 40 -14.99 11.17 8.10
N SER A 41 -16.18 11.70 8.41
CA SER A 41 -16.64 11.81 9.79
C SER A 41 -16.84 10.46 10.49
N ARG A 42 -17.18 9.42 9.72
CA ARG A 42 -17.25 8.03 10.19
C ARG A 42 -15.92 7.48 10.73
N PHE A 43 -14.79 8.09 10.39
CA PHE A 43 -13.45 7.66 10.83
C PHE A 43 -12.88 8.52 11.97
N HIS A 44 -13.59 9.53 12.47
CA HIS A 44 -13.07 10.37 13.57
C HIS A 44 -12.76 9.56 14.83
N HIS A 45 -13.65 8.64 15.20
CA HIS A 45 -13.42 7.78 16.37
C HIS A 45 -12.18 6.89 16.19
N LEU A 46 -11.95 6.38 14.98
CA LEU A 46 -10.75 5.60 14.67
C LEU A 46 -9.48 6.45 14.82
N GLN A 47 -9.48 7.68 14.29
CA GLN A 47 -8.33 8.57 14.41
C GLN A 47 -8.05 8.94 15.87
N GLU A 48 -9.07 9.21 16.67
CA GLU A 48 -8.93 9.51 18.10
C GLU A 48 -8.39 8.30 18.88
N LEU A 49 -8.91 7.10 18.60
CA LEU A 49 -8.43 5.87 19.21
C LEU A 49 -6.95 5.61 18.89
N GLU A 50 -6.56 5.72 17.62
CA GLU A 50 -5.17 5.50 17.21
C GLU A 50 -4.23 6.60 17.71
N ALA A 51 -4.71 7.84 17.83
CA ALA A 51 -3.95 8.92 18.47
C ALA A 51 -3.69 8.63 19.96
N HIS A 52 -4.69 8.13 20.71
CA HIS A 52 -4.49 7.73 22.10
C HIS A 52 -3.48 6.57 22.22
N ARG A 53 -3.57 5.56 21.34
CA ARG A 53 -2.62 4.44 21.30
C ARG A 53 -1.21 4.91 20.96
N PHE A 54 -1.08 5.82 19.99
CA PHE A 54 0.19 6.45 19.64
C PHE A 54 0.81 7.17 20.84
N LEU A 55 0.05 8.04 21.51
CA LEU A 55 0.53 8.77 22.68
C LEU A 55 0.97 7.83 23.81
N LEU A 56 0.24 6.74 24.04
CA LEU A 56 0.62 5.72 25.02
C LEU A 56 1.94 5.02 24.65
N ARG A 57 2.10 4.64 23.38
CA ARG A 57 3.35 4.02 22.87
C ARG A 57 4.55 4.97 23.02
N VAL A 58 4.37 6.25 22.70
CA VAL A 58 5.40 7.29 22.86
C VAL A 58 5.75 7.50 24.33
N LEU A 59 4.76 7.53 25.23
CA LEU A 59 5.00 7.66 26.66
C LEU A 59 5.82 6.49 27.22
N GLN A 60 5.57 5.28 26.74
CA GLN A 60 6.27 4.07 27.18
C GLN A 60 7.68 3.94 26.59
N THR A 61 7.86 4.28 25.31
CA THR A 61 9.12 4.09 24.57
C THR A 61 9.39 5.26 23.61
N PRO A 62 9.77 6.43 24.14
CA PRO A 62 9.91 7.66 23.34
C PRO A 62 10.99 7.59 22.26
N ASP A 63 12.04 6.79 22.47
CA ASP A 63 13.15 6.63 21.52
C ASP A 63 12.73 5.98 20.19
N ARG A 64 11.54 5.39 20.13
CA ARG A 64 10.97 4.71 18.96
C ARG A 64 9.92 5.54 18.23
N LEU A 65 9.94 6.87 18.36
CA LEU A 65 8.94 7.78 17.80
C LEU A 65 8.58 7.51 16.33
N LEU A 66 9.57 7.32 15.45
CA LEU A 66 9.33 7.06 14.03
C LEU A 66 8.57 5.75 13.80
N GLN A 67 8.88 4.71 14.58
CA GLN A 67 8.16 3.44 14.52
C GLN A 67 6.71 3.63 14.99
N HIS A 68 6.49 4.40 16.04
CA HIS A 68 5.14 4.69 16.54
C HIS A 68 4.29 5.44 15.53
N VAL A 69 4.87 6.44 14.84
CA VAL A 69 4.19 7.18 13.75
C VAL A 69 3.82 6.24 12.59
N ARG A 70 4.75 5.36 12.18
CA ARG A 70 4.46 4.36 11.13
C ARG A 70 3.36 3.39 11.54
N THR A 71 3.36 2.97 12.80
CA THR A 71 2.37 2.05 13.34
C THR A 71 0.99 2.70 13.41
N GLU A 72 0.89 3.95 13.86
CA GLU A 72 -0.37 4.72 13.87
C GLU A 72 -0.92 4.91 12.46
N ALA A 73 -0.08 5.37 11.52
CA ALA A 73 -0.48 5.54 10.13
C ALA A 73 -0.94 4.20 9.51
N GLY A 74 -0.19 3.12 9.75
CA GLY A 74 -0.54 1.78 9.31
C GLY A 74 -1.87 1.29 9.88
N ALA A 75 -2.12 1.50 11.17
CA ALA A 75 -3.37 1.15 11.84
C ALA A 75 -4.57 1.83 11.17
N ILE A 76 -4.48 3.14 10.96
CA ILE A 76 -5.56 3.94 10.36
C ILE A 76 -5.79 3.50 8.90
N ILE A 77 -4.73 3.40 8.10
CA ILE A 77 -4.83 3.07 6.66
C ILE A 77 -5.38 1.65 6.48
N LEU A 78 -4.87 0.67 7.22
CA LEU A 78 -5.31 -0.73 7.10
C LEU A 78 -6.75 -0.91 7.60
N LYS A 79 -7.15 -0.20 8.67
CA LYS A 79 -8.52 -0.25 9.16
C LYS A 79 -9.49 0.42 8.19
N MET A 80 -9.15 1.59 7.66
CA MET A 80 -9.99 2.30 6.67
C MET A 80 -10.06 1.57 5.33
N GLY A 81 -8.92 1.08 4.82
CA GLY A 81 -8.84 0.45 3.50
C GLY A 81 -9.43 -0.96 3.49
N TYR A 82 -9.15 -1.74 4.54
CA TYR A 82 -9.36 -3.18 4.54
C TYR A 82 -10.13 -3.70 5.77
N GLY A 83 -10.56 -2.83 6.68
CA GLY A 83 -11.22 -3.27 7.92
C GLY A 83 -10.27 -4.00 8.88
N TYR A 84 -8.98 -4.07 8.55
CA TYR A 84 -7.96 -4.79 9.30
C TYR A 84 -7.56 -4.02 10.57
N THR A 85 -7.57 -4.71 11.70
CA THR A 85 -7.12 -4.15 12.98
C THR A 85 -5.73 -4.69 13.26
N ILE A 86 -4.74 -3.80 13.35
CA ILE A 86 -3.35 -4.19 13.60
C ILE A 86 -3.17 -4.77 15.01
N GLU A 87 -2.14 -5.57 15.18
CA GLU A 87 -1.70 -6.01 16.50
C GLU A 87 -1.25 -4.80 17.35
N PRO A 88 -1.86 -4.56 18.53
CA PRO A 88 -1.54 -3.39 19.36
C PRO A 88 -0.16 -3.42 20.03
N HIS A 89 0.41 -4.60 20.28
CA HIS A 89 1.59 -4.75 21.14
C HIS A 89 2.88 -5.16 20.43
N GLU A 90 2.77 -5.72 19.23
CA GLU A 90 3.90 -6.23 18.45
C GLU A 90 3.94 -5.58 17.06
N GLU A 91 5.03 -5.81 16.33
CA GLU A 91 5.15 -5.35 14.94
C GLU A 91 4.16 -6.10 14.05
N ASP A 92 3.18 -5.36 13.54
CA ASP A 92 2.18 -5.92 12.64
C ASP A 92 2.79 -6.28 11.27
N PRO A 93 2.59 -7.51 10.76
CA PRO A 93 3.19 -7.96 9.52
C PRO A 93 2.80 -7.11 8.29
N LEU A 94 1.58 -6.57 8.23
CA LEU A 94 1.13 -5.75 7.11
C LEU A 94 1.75 -4.35 7.18
N VAL A 95 1.91 -3.81 8.38
CA VAL A 95 2.64 -2.54 8.60
C VAL A 95 4.10 -2.69 8.20
N SER A 96 4.76 -3.78 8.62
CA SER A 96 6.17 -4.03 8.28
C SER A 96 6.41 -4.22 6.78
N ILE A 97 5.48 -4.89 6.07
CA ILE A 97 5.56 -5.02 4.61
C ILE A 97 5.37 -3.65 3.94
N ALA A 98 4.42 -2.84 4.40
CA ALA A 98 4.20 -1.49 3.88
C ALA A 98 5.41 -0.56 4.10
N ASP A 99 6.06 -0.62 5.27
CA ASP A 99 7.28 0.17 5.56
C ASP A 99 8.46 -0.27 4.69
N ARG A 100 8.61 -1.59 4.48
CA ARG A 100 9.60 -2.14 3.56
C ARG A 100 9.35 -1.67 2.12
N ALA A 101 8.09 -1.73 1.66
CA ALA A 101 7.71 -1.27 0.34
C ALA A 101 7.99 0.24 0.17
N LEU A 102 7.66 1.06 1.16
CA LEU A 102 7.93 2.51 1.10
C LEU A 102 9.43 2.81 1.07
N SER A 103 10.24 2.07 1.83
CA SER A 103 11.70 2.19 1.79
C SER A 103 12.27 1.83 0.40
N GLN A 104 11.76 0.75 -0.20
CA GLN A 104 12.12 0.35 -1.57
C GLN A 104 11.65 1.36 -2.61
N PHE A 105 10.45 1.94 -2.45
CA PHE A 105 9.95 3.02 -3.30
C PHE A 105 10.91 4.21 -3.28
N SER A 106 11.30 4.68 -2.09
CA SER A 106 12.24 5.79 -1.97
C SER A 106 13.57 5.51 -2.69
N ALA A 107 14.07 4.28 -2.64
CA ALA A 107 15.30 3.89 -3.33
C ALA A 107 15.11 3.67 -4.85
N ALA A 108 13.95 3.18 -5.28
CA ALA A 108 13.63 2.93 -6.69
C ALA A 108 13.49 4.21 -7.51
N PHE A 109 13.08 5.30 -6.87
CA PHE A 109 12.79 6.59 -7.52
C PHE A 109 13.89 7.64 -7.31
N VAL A 110 15.08 7.24 -6.84
CA VAL A 110 16.25 8.13 -6.77
C VAL A 110 16.75 8.45 -8.18
N PRO A 111 16.76 9.73 -8.60
CA PRO A 111 17.26 10.10 -9.92
C PRO A 111 18.71 9.66 -10.13
N GLY A 112 18.96 8.96 -11.24
CA GLY A 112 20.31 8.50 -11.61
C GLY A 112 20.83 7.27 -10.85
N ALA A 113 20.07 6.71 -9.92
CA ALA A 113 20.49 5.50 -9.20
C ALA A 113 20.50 4.24 -10.08
N TRP A 114 19.67 4.21 -11.13
CA TRP A 114 19.47 3.03 -11.97
C TRP A 114 19.80 3.33 -13.43
N LEU A 115 20.88 2.74 -13.96
CA LEU A 115 21.29 2.95 -15.35
C LEU A 115 20.21 2.60 -16.37
N VAL A 116 19.35 1.62 -16.06
CA VAL A 116 18.23 1.22 -16.93
C VAL A 116 17.22 2.35 -17.16
N ASP A 117 17.12 3.32 -16.24
CA ASP A 117 16.26 4.51 -16.42
C ASP A 117 16.82 5.48 -17.46
N THR A 118 18.14 5.51 -17.64
CA THR A 118 18.82 6.37 -18.64
C THR A 118 19.08 5.63 -19.95
N ILE A 119 19.35 4.32 -19.88
CA ILE A 119 19.66 3.45 -21.02
C ILE A 119 18.67 2.28 -21.01
N PRO A 120 17.47 2.46 -21.59
CA PRO A 120 16.37 1.47 -21.51
C PRO A 120 16.72 0.08 -22.04
N ILE A 121 17.64 -0.02 -23.00
CA ILE A 121 18.04 -1.30 -23.59
C ILE A 121 18.68 -2.26 -22.58
N LEU A 122 19.19 -1.74 -21.44
CA LEU A 122 19.77 -2.55 -20.39
C LEU A 122 18.77 -3.54 -19.76
N ARG A 123 17.45 -3.28 -19.84
CA ARG A 123 16.42 -4.21 -19.33
C ARG A 123 16.49 -5.61 -19.97
N TYR A 124 17.06 -5.71 -21.17
CA TYR A 124 17.16 -6.95 -21.93
C TYR A 124 18.49 -7.70 -21.69
N LEU A 125 19.37 -7.20 -20.83
CA LEU A 125 20.60 -7.89 -20.48
C LEU A 125 20.30 -9.27 -19.88
N PRO A 126 21.04 -10.33 -20.26
CA PRO A 126 20.93 -11.62 -19.60
C PRO A 126 21.24 -11.54 -18.11
N ASP A 127 20.54 -12.31 -17.29
CA ASP A 127 20.68 -12.25 -15.82
C ASP A 127 22.08 -12.64 -15.31
N TRP A 128 22.87 -13.37 -16.11
CA TRP A 128 24.24 -13.78 -15.78
C TRP A 128 25.29 -12.70 -16.10
N MET A 129 24.93 -11.63 -16.81
CA MET A 129 25.89 -10.63 -17.28
C MET A 129 26.31 -9.69 -16.14
N PRO A 130 27.60 -9.31 -16.03
CA PRO A 130 28.05 -8.32 -15.05
C PRO A 130 27.25 -7.02 -15.19
N GLY A 131 26.76 -6.49 -14.06
CA GLY A 131 25.91 -5.30 -14.03
C GLY A 131 24.42 -5.54 -14.22
N ALA A 132 23.96 -6.80 -14.37
CA ALA A 132 22.54 -7.16 -14.40
C ALA A 132 21.90 -7.36 -13.00
N ASP A 133 22.63 -7.11 -11.91
CA ASP A 133 22.16 -7.30 -10.52
C ASP A 133 20.88 -6.52 -10.21
N PHE A 134 20.65 -5.37 -10.86
CA PHE A 134 19.42 -4.59 -10.71
C PHE A 134 18.17 -5.40 -11.06
N LYS A 135 18.26 -6.41 -11.94
CA LYS A 135 17.13 -7.28 -12.30
C LYS A 135 16.74 -8.19 -11.13
N ARG A 136 17.70 -8.63 -10.30
CA ARG A 136 17.40 -9.37 -9.06
C ARG A 136 16.71 -8.45 -8.05
N THR A 137 17.26 -7.26 -7.82
CA THR A 137 16.66 -6.26 -6.92
C THR A 137 15.23 -5.92 -7.35
N ALA A 138 15.02 -5.68 -8.64
CA ALA A 138 13.69 -5.38 -9.17
C ALA A 138 12.69 -6.52 -8.92
N ARG A 139 13.08 -7.79 -9.08
CA ARG A 139 12.22 -8.95 -8.78
C ARG A 139 11.86 -9.04 -7.31
N GLU A 140 12.81 -8.82 -6.41
CA GLU A 140 12.58 -8.81 -4.96
C GLU A 140 11.64 -7.67 -4.54
N TRP A 141 11.82 -6.49 -5.14
CA TRP A 141 11.00 -5.32 -4.83
C TRP A 141 9.61 -5.45 -5.44
N HIS A 142 9.51 -5.99 -6.66
CA HIS A 142 8.23 -6.35 -7.26
C HIS A 142 7.43 -7.30 -6.37
N ALA A 143 8.05 -8.37 -5.86
CA ALA A 143 7.39 -9.27 -4.92
C ALA A 143 6.89 -8.54 -3.66
N THR A 144 7.68 -7.60 -3.12
CA THR A 144 7.26 -6.80 -1.95
C THR A 144 6.07 -5.90 -2.27
N VAL A 145 6.09 -5.24 -3.42
CA VAL A 145 4.99 -4.37 -3.92
C VAL A 145 3.71 -5.19 -4.10
N THR A 146 3.80 -6.33 -4.76
CA THR A 146 2.69 -7.28 -4.93
C THR A 146 2.14 -7.73 -3.59
N GLU A 147 2.99 -8.14 -2.65
CA GLU A 147 2.56 -8.56 -1.31
C GLU A 147 1.84 -7.45 -0.54
N THR A 148 2.25 -6.19 -0.73
CA THR A 148 1.68 -5.02 -0.05
C THR A 148 0.22 -4.79 -0.47
N ALA A 149 -0.11 -5.04 -1.73
CA ALA A 149 -1.48 -4.94 -2.24
C ALA A 149 -2.30 -6.21 -1.94
N GLU A 150 -1.73 -7.39 -2.18
CA GLU A 150 -2.48 -8.64 -2.15
C GLU A 150 -2.75 -9.16 -0.74
N LYS A 151 -1.82 -9.01 0.23
CA LYS A 151 -2.02 -9.57 1.58
C LYS A 151 -3.22 -8.95 2.30
N PRO A 152 -3.37 -7.61 2.34
CA PRO A 152 -4.56 -7.00 2.90
C PRO A 152 -5.83 -7.38 2.13
N MET A 153 -5.79 -7.40 0.79
CA MET A 153 -6.95 -7.80 -0.04
C MET A 153 -7.43 -9.22 0.27
N ARG A 154 -6.49 -10.18 0.38
CA ARG A 154 -6.82 -11.56 0.77
C ARG A 154 -7.42 -11.65 2.17
N PHE A 155 -6.96 -10.81 3.10
CA PHE A 155 -7.56 -10.75 4.44
C PHE A 155 -9.03 -10.31 4.36
N VAL A 156 -9.33 -9.21 3.68
CA VAL A 156 -10.71 -8.70 3.58
C VAL A 156 -11.63 -9.71 2.92
N ARG A 157 -11.17 -10.34 1.84
CA ARG A 157 -11.96 -11.33 1.13
C ARG A 157 -12.36 -12.50 2.03
N ARG A 158 -11.42 -13.00 2.84
CA ARG A 158 -11.70 -14.06 3.83
C ARG A 158 -12.71 -13.62 4.87
N GLU A 159 -12.62 -12.38 5.36
CA GLU A 159 -13.57 -11.86 6.36
C GLU A 159 -14.96 -11.67 5.75
N ILE A 160 -15.06 -11.14 4.52
CA ILE A 160 -16.32 -11.05 3.77
C ILE A 160 -16.93 -12.44 3.54
N ASP A 161 -16.14 -13.42 3.07
CA ASP A 161 -16.59 -14.80 2.84
C ASP A 161 -17.05 -15.47 4.16
N ALA A 162 -16.47 -15.07 5.30
CA ALA A 162 -16.86 -15.51 6.64
C ALA A 162 -18.07 -14.74 7.22
N GLY A 163 -18.64 -13.78 6.49
CA GLY A 163 -19.76 -12.94 6.93
C GLY A 163 -19.38 -11.86 7.94
N LYS A 164 -18.09 -11.62 8.15
CA LYS A 164 -17.55 -10.56 9.02
C LYS A 164 -17.26 -9.33 8.19
N ASN A 165 -18.29 -8.51 8.00
CA ASN A 165 -18.22 -7.37 7.12
C ASN A 165 -17.91 -6.08 7.89
N GLU A 166 -16.65 -5.91 8.29
CA GLU A 166 -16.18 -4.64 8.86
C GLU A 166 -16.26 -3.53 7.78
N PRO A 167 -16.85 -2.36 8.09
CA PRO A 167 -16.91 -1.25 7.15
C PRO A 167 -15.52 -0.76 6.75
N SER A 168 -15.23 -0.74 5.45
CA SER A 168 -13.94 -0.39 4.87
C SER A 168 -14.10 0.03 3.41
N TYR A 169 -13.06 0.59 2.81
CA TYR A 169 -13.07 0.92 1.38
C TYR A 169 -13.37 -0.29 0.50
N VAL A 170 -12.72 -1.43 0.78
CA VAL A 170 -12.87 -2.65 -0.02
C VAL A 170 -14.24 -3.28 0.20
N SER A 171 -14.77 -3.32 1.43
CA SER A 171 -16.13 -3.84 1.66
C SER A 171 -17.20 -2.95 1.05
N ASP A 172 -17.12 -1.62 1.20
CA ASP A 172 -18.01 -0.66 0.53
C ASP A 172 -18.01 -0.90 -1.00
N PHE A 173 -16.82 -1.16 -1.56
CA PHE A 173 -16.66 -1.40 -2.99
C PHE A 173 -17.25 -2.76 -3.41
N TYR A 174 -17.01 -3.81 -2.63
CA TYR A 174 -17.51 -5.16 -2.87
C TYR A 174 -19.04 -5.22 -2.84
N GLU A 175 -19.67 -4.53 -1.88
CA GLU A 175 -21.12 -4.39 -1.78
C GLU A 175 -21.71 -3.67 -3.01
N GLN A 176 -21.11 -2.55 -3.42
CA GLN A 176 -21.55 -1.80 -4.60
C GLN A 176 -21.43 -2.62 -5.90
N ALA A 177 -20.48 -3.56 -5.94
CA ALA A 177 -20.30 -4.48 -7.06
C ALA A 177 -21.25 -5.70 -7.02
N GLY A 178 -22.18 -5.78 -6.06
CA GLY A 178 -23.14 -6.88 -5.96
C GLY A 178 -22.50 -8.22 -5.59
N GLY A 179 -21.39 -8.19 -4.84
CA GLY A 179 -20.72 -9.38 -4.35
C GLY A 179 -19.74 -10.05 -5.34
N LYS A 180 -19.34 -9.34 -6.41
CA LYS A 180 -18.33 -9.82 -7.36
C LYS A 180 -17.36 -8.71 -7.73
N MET A 181 -16.15 -8.74 -7.18
CA MET A 181 -15.05 -7.92 -7.68
C MET A 181 -14.47 -8.56 -8.94
N THR A 182 -14.26 -7.76 -9.99
CA THR A 182 -13.52 -8.19 -11.17
C THR A 182 -12.01 -8.10 -10.90
N ALA A 183 -11.20 -8.83 -11.68
CA ALA A 183 -9.74 -8.72 -11.55
C ALA A 183 -9.23 -7.29 -11.80
N GLU A 184 -9.93 -6.48 -12.61
CA GLU A 184 -9.58 -5.07 -12.82
C GLU A 184 -9.95 -4.17 -11.62
N ASP A 185 -10.88 -4.60 -10.78
CA ASP A 185 -11.21 -3.89 -9.54
C ASP A 185 -10.29 -4.24 -8.38
N GLU A 186 -9.59 -5.37 -8.47
CA GLU A 186 -8.60 -5.82 -7.50
C GLU A 186 -7.21 -5.17 -7.71
N TYR A 187 -6.95 -4.55 -8.88
CA TYR A 187 -5.68 -3.92 -9.27
C TYR A 187 -5.83 -2.50 -9.85
#